data_AF-T1AEX7-F1
#
_entry.id   AF-T1AEX7-F1
#
_cell.length_a   1.000
_cell.length_b   1.000
_cell.length_c   1.000
_cell.angle_alpha   90.00
_cell.angle_beta   90.00
_cell.angle_gamma   90.00
#
_symmetry.space_group_name_H-M   'P 1'
#
loop_
_entity.id
_entity.type
_entity.pdbx_description
1 polymer ?
#
loop_
_entity_poly.entity_id
_entity_poly.type
_entity_poly.pdbx_seq_one_letter_code
_entity_poly.pdbx_strand_id
1 'polypeptide(L)'
;MLLPATADKRTTLIGYEESEQLDVEPAKYFVLRTKREKRACKKCEEQGVATAPVPERIIEKGLVSDRVVIDTLIAKYADHSPLYRQSVILLRDAGIDIGRATLCGWVMTVGELL
;
A
#
# COMPACT_ATOMS: atom_id res chain seq x y z
N MET A 1 12.70 -26.26 16.57
CA MET A 1 13.97 -27.02 16.64
C MET A 1 13.62 -28.47 16.90
N LEU A 2 13.94 -29.42 16.01
CA LEU A 2 13.62 -30.84 16.24
C LEU A 2 14.68 -31.47 17.15
N LEU A 3 14.25 -32.26 18.13
CA LEU A 3 15.14 -33.00 19.03
C LEU A 3 15.98 -34.01 18.25
N PRO A 4 17.29 -34.14 18.52
CA PRO A 4 18.13 -35.14 17.88
C PRO A 4 17.66 -36.54 18.30
N ALA A 5 17.53 -37.44 17.32
CA ALA A 5 17.12 -38.83 17.52
C ALA A 5 18.22 -39.62 18.23
N THR A 6 18.23 -39.59 19.56
CA THR A 6 19.06 -40.51 20.36
C THR A 6 18.24 -41.71 20.83
N ALA A 7 18.73 -42.88 20.41
CA ALA A 7 18.52 -44.22 20.97
C ALA A 7 17.12 -44.87 20.82
N ASP A 8 17.03 -45.75 19.81
CA ASP A 8 16.49 -47.13 19.85
C ASP A 8 15.21 -47.42 20.66
N LYS A 9 14.25 -46.49 20.69
CA LYS A 9 12.88 -46.73 21.13
C LYS A 9 11.93 -45.97 20.23
N ARG A 10 10.87 -46.62 19.74
CA ARG A 10 9.81 -45.97 18.95
C ARG A 10 9.12 -44.93 19.81
N THR A 11 9.56 -43.69 19.74
CA THR A 11 8.95 -42.54 20.40
C THR A 11 7.70 -42.13 19.64
N THR A 12 6.57 -42.06 20.34
CA THR A 12 5.32 -41.49 19.83
C THR A 12 5.28 -40.01 20.18
N LEU A 13 4.83 -39.16 19.26
CA LEU A 13 4.62 -37.74 19.51
C LEU A 13 3.51 -37.57 20.57
N ILE A 14 3.85 -36.99 21.73
CA ILE A 14 2.91 -36.78 22.86
C ILE A 14 2.31 -35.37 22.83
N GLY A 15 2.98 -34.42 22.18
CA GLY A 15 2.52 -33.04 22.06
C GLY A 15 3.63 -32.11 21.58
N TYR A 16 3.29 -30.85 21.38
CA TYR A 16 4.23 -29.77 21.10
C TYR A 16 4.26 -28.81 22.29
N GLU A 17 5.42 -28.22 22.54
CA GLU A 17 5.52 -27.04 23.37
C GLU A 17 5.29 -25.82 22.48
N GLU A 18 4.31 -24.98 22.82
CA GLU A 18 3.94 -23.80 22.06
C GLU A 18 4.53 -22.55 22.72
N SER A 19 5.13 -21.68 21.91
CA SER A 19 5.61 -20.36 22.35
C SER A 19 5.27 -19.33 21.30
N GLU A 20 4.71 -18.20 21.71
CA GLU A 20 4.35 -17.11 20.82
C GLU A 20 5.39 -15.99 20.88
N GLN A 21 5.71 -15.41 19.73
CA GLN A 21 6.54 -14.22 19.63
C GLN A 21 5.88 -13.24 18.66
N LEU A 22 5.82 -11.96 19.06
CA LEU A 22 5.41 -10.89 18.17
C LEU A 22 6.54 -10.60 17.18
N ASP A 23 6.22 -10.68 15.90
CA ASP A 23 7.09 -10.27 14.80
C ASP A 23 6.43 -9.16 13.98
N VAL A 24 7.19 -8.48 13.12
CA VAL A 24 6.71 -7.36 12.32
C VAL A 24 7.12 -7.49 10.86
N GLU A 25 6.15 -7.35 9.96
CA GLU A 25 6.42 -7.07 8.56
C GLU A 25 6.36 -5.55 8.31
N PRO A 26 7.44 -4.91 7.83
CA PRO A 26 7.40 -3.50 7.44
C PRO A 26 6.41 -3.24 6.30
N ALA A 27 6.11 -1.95 6.08
CA ALA A 27 5.23 -1.52 4.99
C ALA A 27 5.74 -2.00 3.62
N LYS A 28 4.87 -2.65 2.85
CA LYS A 28 5.13 -3.13 1.48
C LYS A 28 4.46 -2.21 0.46
N TYR A 29 5.26 -1.46 -0.30
CA TYR A 29 4.76 -0.60 -1.39
C TYR A 29 4.83 -1.32 -2.73
N PHE A 30 3.80 -1.13 -3.56
CA PHE A 30 3.71 -1.77 -4.88
C PHE A 30 2.93 -0.91 -5.88
N VAL A 31 3.10 -1.21 -7.16
CA VAL A 31 2.39 -0.53 -8.25
C VAL A 31 1.05 -1.21 -8.49
N LEU A 32 -0.05 -0.55 -8.11
CA LEU A 32 -1.40 -0.99 -8.47
C LEU A 32 -1.74 -0.55 -9.91
N ARG A 33 -1.93 -1.52 -10.82
CA ARG A 33 -2.29 -1.26 -12.23
C ARG A 33 -3.76 -1.56 -12.48
N THR A 34 -4.59 -0.52 -12.59
CA THR A 34 -6.00 -0.65 -12.98
C THR A 34 -6.13 -0.58 -14.49
N LYS A 35 -6.66 -1.64 -15.12
CA LYS A 35 -6.98 -1.67 -16.56
C LYS A 35 -8.48 -1.46 -16.75
N ARG A 36 -8.85 -0.48 -17.60
CA ARG A 36 -10.23 -0.18 -17.98
C ARG A 36 -10.45 -0.60 -19.42
N GLU A 37 -11.54 -1.31 -19.68
CA GLU A 37 -11.90 -1.71 -21.03
C GLU A 37 -12.27 -0.49 -21.86
N LYS A 38 -11.77 -0.48 -23.10
CA LYS A 38 -12.22 0.42 -24.17
C LYS A 38 -12.95 -0.42 -25.19
N ARG A 39 -14.17 -0.03 -25.55
CA ARG A 39 -15.01 -0.73 -26.51
C ARG A 39 -15.43 0.23 -27.61
N ALA A 40 -15.37 -0.25 -28.84
CA ALA A 40 -15.86 0.46 -30.03
C ALA A 40 -16.61 -0.55 -30.90
N CYS A 41 -17.75 -0.15 -31.43
CA CYS A 41 -18.51 -0.98 -32.36
C CYS A 41 -17.99 -0.74 -33.78
N LYS A 42 -17.46 -1.80 -34.43
CA LYS A 42 -16.98 -1.71 -35.83
C LYS A 42 -18.09 -1.41 -36.86
N LYS A 43 -19.35 -1.60 -36.49
CA LYS A 43 -20.51 -1.39 -37.39
C LYS A 43 -21.24 -0.06 -37.12
N CYS A 44 -20.90 0.61 -36.02
CA CYS A 44 -21.53 1.86 -35.60
C CYS A 44 -20.41 2.83 -35.22
N GLU A 45 -19.51 3.11 -36.16
CA GLU A 45 -18.32 3.92 -35.90
C GLU A 45 -18.68 5.34 -35.40
N GLU A 46 -19.85 5.86 -35.82
CA GLU A 46 -20.40 7.13 -35.34
C GLU A 46 -20.68 7.19 -33.83
N GLN A 47 -20.82 6.04 -33.14
CA GLN A 47 -21.01 5.97 -31.68
C GLN A 47 -19.70 6.17 -30.89
N GLY A 48 -18.54 6.16 -31.56
CA GLY A 48 -17.24 6.39 -30.94
C GLY A 48 -16.75 5.28 -30.01
N VAL A 49 -15.83 5.63 -29.11
CA VAL A 49 -15.20 4.71 -28.15
C VAL A 49 -15.79 4.91 -26.76
N ALA A 50 -16.45 3.88 -26.22
CA ALA A 50 -16.89 3.84 -24.83
C ALA A 50 -15.77 3.30 -23.93
N THR A 51 -15.56 3.93 -22.78
CA THR A 51 -14.59 3.47 -21.76
C THR A 51 -15.30 3.37 -20.42
N ALA A 52 -15.09 2.27 -19.67
CA ALA A 52 -15.62 2.15 -18.30
C ALA A 52 -15.20 3.37 -17.47
N PRO A 53 -16.01 3.96 -16.57
CA PRO A 53 -15.67 5.21 -15.87
C PRO A 53 -14.39 5.12 -15.03
N VAL A 54 -13.76 6.27 -14.73
CA VAL A 54 -12.64 6.33 -13.78
C VAL A 54 -13.25 6.27 -12.38
N PRO A 55 -12.75 5.42 -11.46
CA PRO A 55 -13.16 5.54 -10.07
C PRO A 55 -12.75 6.92 -9.52
N GLU A 56 -13.59 7.51 -8.69
CA GLU A 56 -13.25 8.74 -7.97
C GLU A 56 -12.03 8.49 -7.08
N ARG A 57 -11.17 9.51 -6.97
CA ARG A 57 -9.93 9.47 -6.21
C ARG A 57 -9.73 10.81 -5.51
N ILE A 58 -9.16 10.77 -4.31
CA ILE A 58 -8.82 11.99 -3.55
C ILE A 58 -7.97 12.95 -4.39
N ILE A 59 -6.95 12.41 -5.06
CA ILE A 59 -6.08 13.17 -5.95
C ILE A 59 -6.27 12.67 -7.37
N GLU A 60 -7.01 13.44 -8.18
CA GLU A 60 -7.23 13.11 -9.57
C GLU A 60 -5.91 12.96 -10.32
N LYS A 61 -5.79 11.86 -11.08
CA LYS A 61 -4.58 11.52 -11.85
C LYS A 61 -3.29 11.47 -11.00
N GLY A 62 -3.42 11.38 -9.67
CA GLY A 62 -2.28 11.29 -8.76
C GLY A 62 -1.48 9.99 -8.95
N LEU A 63 -0.17 10.08 -8.70
CA LEU A 63 0.76 8.95 -8.79
C LEU A 63 0.47 7.87 -7.74
N VAL A 64 -0.01 8.29 -6.57
CA VAL A 64 -0.19 7.42 -5.40
C VAL A 64 -1.65 7.07 -5.18
N SER A 65 -1.91 5.87 -4.65
CA SER A 65 -3.27 5.48 -4.26
C SER A 65 -3.79 6.33 -3.10
N ASP A 66 -5.12 6.40 -2.96
CA ASP A 66 -5.77 7.13 -1.87
C ASP A 66 -5.32 6.63 -0.50
N ARG A 67 -5.02 5.33 -0.37
CA ARG A 67 -4.45 4.76 0.86
C ARG A 67 -3.12 5.42 1.26
N VAL A 68 -2.22 5.67 0.31
CA VAL A 68 -0.93 6.32 0.58
C VAL A 68 -1.15 7.78 1.01
N VAL A 69 -2.14 8.47 0.42
CA VAL A 69 -2.52 9.82 0.84
C VAL A 69 -3.06 9.80 2.27
N ILE A 70 -4.00 8.91 2.57
CA ILE A 70 -4.59 8.75 3.89
C ILE A 70 -3.53 8.43 4.95
N ASP A 71 -2.64 7.47 4.69
CA ASP A 71 -1.56 7.09 5.60
C ASP A 71 -0.61 8.27 5.86
N THR A 72 -0.33 9.11 4.85
CA THR A 72 0.45 10.34 5.01
C THR A 72 -0.23 11.33 5.97
N LEU A 73 -1.55 11.48 5.85
CA LEU A 73 -2.34 12.37 6.72
C LEU A 73 -2.45 11.84 8.14
N ILE A 74 -2.70 10.55 8.33
CA ILE A 74 -2.70 9.89 9.64
C ILE A 74 -1.35 10.11 10.31
N ALA A 75 -0.25 9.80 9.61
CA ALA A 75 1.09 10.00 10.13
C ALA A 75 1.36 11.46 10.50
N LYS A 76 0.80 12.43 9.76
CA LYS A 76 0.98 13.87 10.05
C LYS A 76 0.20 14.31 11.27
N TYR A 77 -1.09 13.96 11.33
CA TYR A 77 -2.03 14.54 12.29
C TYR A 77 -2.25 13.68 13.54
N ALA A 78 -2.28 12.36 13.39
CA ALA A 78 -2.43 11.43 14.52
C ALA A 78 -1.07 11.06 15.13
N ASP A 79 -0.07 10.74 14.30
CA ASP A 79 1.24 10.31 14.80
C ASP A 79 2.24 11.46 14.96
N HIS A 80 1.81 12.69 14.67
CA HIS A 80 2.62 13.91 14.77
C HIS A 80 3.96 13.84 14.01
N SER A 81 4.03 13.07 12.92
CA SER A 81 5.21 12.93 12.07
C SER A 81 5.22 14.02 10.99
N PRO A 82 6.14 15.01 11.05
CA PRO A 82 6.17 16.09 10.07
C PRO A 82 6.44 15.56 8.65
N LEU A 83 5.88 16.22 7.63
CA LEU A 83 5.97 15.75 6.24
C LEU A 83 7.40 15.58 5.73
N TYR A 84 8.35 16.40 6.19
CA TYR A 84 9.76 16.21 5.81
C TYR A 84 10.31 14.87 6.34
N ARG A 85 9.89 14.45 7.53
CA ARG A 85 10.32 13.19 8.15
C ARG A 85 9.73 12.01 7.40
N GLN A 86 8.45 12.10 7.02
CA GLN A 86 7.81 11.07 6.20
C GLN A 86 8.49 10.90 4.84
N SER A 87 8.84 12.00 4.17
CA SER A 87 9.61 11.99 2.92
C SER A 87 10.95 11.25 3.07
N VAL A 88 11.69 11.52 4.16
CA VAL A 88 12.96 10.84 4.46
C VAL A 88 12.76 9.36 4.79
N ILE A 89 11.70 9.01 5.53
CA ILE A 89 11.38 7.61 5.87
C ILE A 89 11.04 6.80 4.61
N LEU A 90 10.21 7.35 3.72
CA LEU A 90 9.85 6.70 2.45
C LEU A 90 11.08 6.40 1.59
N LEU A 91 12.02 7.35 1.53
CA LEU A 91 13.27 7.15 0.80
C LEU A 91 14.16 6.10 1.48
N ARG A 92 14.34 6.19 2.81
CA ARG A 92 15.23 5.31 3.57
C ARG A 92 14.73 3.86 3.59
N ASP A 93 13.44 3.65 3.87
CA ASP A 93 12.91 2.33 4.19
C ASP A 93 12.30 1.63 2.97
N ALA A 94 11.79 2.41 2.01
CA ALA A 94 11.12 1.87 0.82
C ALA A 94 11.82 2.23 -0.49
N GLY A 95 12.87 3.06 -0.47
CA GLY A 95 13.53 3.55 -1.69
C GLY A 95 12.65 4.47 -2.54
N ILE A 96 11.60 5.06 -1.94
CA ILE A 96 10.62 5.88 -2.63
C ILE A 96 10.98 7.36 -2.45
N ASP A 97 11.47 7.99 -3.51
CA ASP A 97 11.80 9.41 -3.52
C ASP A 97 10.54 10.28 -3.79
N ILE A 98 9.87 10.69 -2.71
CA ILE A 98 8.75 11.64 -2.77
C ILE A 98 9.13 12.87 -1.94
N GLY A 99 9.25 14.01 -2.62
CA GLY A 99 9.60 15.27 -1.99
C GLY A 99 8.52 15.78 -1.04
N ARG A 100 8.95 16.51 0.00
CA ARG A 100 8.06 17.17 0.97
C ARG A 100 6.98 18.02 0.30
N ALA A 101 7.31 18.75 -0.76
CA ALA A 101 6.36 19.61 -1.47
C ALA A 101 5.19 18.82 -2.06
N THR A 102 5.45 17.61 -2.58
CA THR A 102 4.42 16.70 -3.08
C THR A 102 3.49 16.25 -1.96
N LEU A 103 4.05 15.84 -0.81
CA LEU A 103 3.25 15.48 0.37
C LEU A 103 2.42 16.66 0.89
N CYS A 104 2.99 17.88 0.89
CA CYS A 104 2.24 19.10 1.25
C CYS A 104 1.05 19.31 0.30
N GLY A 105 1.27 19.14 -1.02
CA GLY A 105 0.21 19.24 -2.02
C GLY A 105 -0.95 18.30 -1.73
N TRP A 106 -0.67 17.06 -1.32
CA TRP A 106 -1.71 16.11 -0.96
C TRP A 106 -2.53 16.56 0.25
N VAL A 107 -1.87 17.09 1.28
CA VAL A 107 -2.56 17.62 2.46
C VAL A 107 -3.44 18.81 2.09
N MET A 108 -2.97 19.70 1.20
CA MET A 108 -3.78 20.82 0.72
C MET A 108 -5.01 20.34 -0.03
N THR A 109 -4.86 19.41 -0.97
CA THR A 109 -5.99 18.83 -1.73
C THR A 109 -7.02 18.20 -0.81
N VAL A 110 -6.61 17.43 0.20
CA VAL A 110 -7.56 16.86 1.16
C VAL A 110 -8.25 17.95 1.98
N GLY A 111 -7.52 19.00 2.37
CA GLY A 111 -8.08 20.13 3.09
C GLY A 111 -9.15 20.91 2.29
N GLU A 112 -9.09 20.89 0.96
CA GLU A 112 -10.10 21.47 0.07
C GLU A 112 -11.40 20.64 -0.01
N LEU A 113 -11.39 19.39 0.48
CA LEU A 113 -12.55 18.50 0.50
C LEU A 113 -13.38 18.61 1.79
N LEU A 114 -12.95 19.41 2.77
CA LEU A 114 -13.59 19.61 4.07
C LEU A 114 -14.38 20.93 4.11
#